data_AF-A0A6H9LQD2-F1
#
_entry.id   AF-A0A6H9LQD2-F1
#
_cell.length_a   1.000
_cell.length_b   1.000
_cell.length_c   1.000
_cell.angle_alpha   90.00
_cell.angle_beta   90.00
_cell.angle_gamma   90.00
#
_symmetry.space_group_name_H-M   'P 1'
#
loop_
_entity.id
_entity.type
_entity.pdbx_description
1 polymer ?
#
loop_
_entity_poly.entity_id
_entity_poly.type
_entity_poly.pdbx_seq_one_letter_code
_entity_poly.pdbx_strand_id
1 'polypeptide(L)'
;IGQLDGGHVVYGLYKKKQHLVGYISMGFLIVLGYFSPIWWVFAFFGLMFGIKHPPTLNDSKKLNSSERLLGIIALIIFVISFTPVPFQ
;
A
#
# COMPACT_ATOMS: atom_id res chain seq x y z
N ILE A 1 -6.32 -3.07 -2.18
CA ILE A 1 -5.16 -2.69 -1.32
C ILE A 1 -5.03 -1.18 -1.12
N GLY A 2 -5.65 -0.32 -1.94
CA GLY A 2 -5.73 1.13 -1.67
C GLY A 2 -6.84 1.58 -0.73
N GLN A 3 -7.37 0.68 0.10
CA GLN A 3 -8.33 1.02 1.17
C GLN A 3 -7.67 1.03 2.56
N LEU A 4 -6.52 0.37 2.72
CA LEU A 4 -5.60 0.60 3.84
C LEU A 4 -4.80 1.84 3.46
N ASP A 5 -4.80 2.87 4.31
CA ASP A 5 -4.32 4.23 4.00
C ASP A 5 -2.92 4.33 3.36
N GLY A 6 -2.09 3.29 3.44
CA GLY A 6 -0.80 3.21 2.76
C GLY A 6 -0.88 3.40 1.24
N GLY A 7 -1.95 2.97 0.57
CA GLY A 7 -2.14 3.21 -0.87
C GLY A 7 -2.29 4.71 -1.20
N HIS A 8 -3.01 5.46 -0.36
CA HIS A 8 -3.19 6.90 -0.50
C HIS A 8 -1.90 7.68 -0.20
N VAL A 9 -1.12 7.23 0.79
CA VAL A 9 0.21 7.80 1.09
C VAL A 9 1.15 7.65 -0.12
N VAL A 10 1.22 6.45 -0.71
CA VAL A 10 2.08 6.21 -1.88
C VAL A 10 1.54 6.91 -3.13
N TYR A 11 0.21 7.02 -3.28
CA TYR A 11 -0.41 7.80 -4.36
C TYR A 11 -0.01 9.28 -4.28
N GLY A 12 -0.08 9.89 -3.10
CA GLY A 12 0.37 11.26 -2.90
C GLY A 12 1.84 11.45 -3.30
N LEU A 13 2.71 10.54 -2.85
CA LEU A 13 4.15 10.60 -3.09
C LEU A 13 4.55 10.37 -4.56
N TYR A 14 3.88 9.44 -5.26
CA TYR A 14 4.33 8.93 -6.56
C TYR A 14 3.30 8.96 -7.70
N LYS A 15 2.13 9.59 -7.50
CA LYS A 15 1.03 9.91 -8.44
C LYS A 15 0.79 8.93 -9.61
N LYS A 16 1.73 8.84 -10.57
CA LYS A 16 1.64 7.98 -11.76
C LYS A 16 1.97 6.50 -11.56
N LYS A 17 2.65 6.08 -10.48
CA LYS A 17 3.08 4.68 -10.30
C LYS A 17 2.17 3.81 -9.43
N GLN A 18 0.96 4.27 -9.09
CA GLN A 18 0.04 3.57 -8.18
C GLN A 18 -0.21 2.11 -8.59
N HIS A 19 -0.39 1.85 -9.89
CA HIS A 19 -0.71 0.50 -10.37
C HIS A 19 0.45 -0.46 -10.13
N LEU A 20 1.69 0.00 -10.35
CA LEU A 20 2.89 -0.80 -10.09
C LEU A 20 3.02 -1.13 -8.60
N VAL A 21 2.75 -0.16 -7.73
CA VAL A 21 2.77 -0.37 -6.27
C VAL A 21 1.72 -1.39 -5.86
N GLY A 22 0.50 -1.29 -6.41
CA GLY A 22 -0.56 -2.27 -6.17
C GLY A 22 -0.16 -3.70 -6.57
N TYR A 23 0.50 -3.87 -7.73
CA TYR A 23 1.01 -5.18 -8.16
C TYR A 23 2.15 -5.69 -7.28
N ILE A 24 3.09 -4.83 -6.89
CA ILE A 24 4.20 -5.19 -5.98
C ILE A 24 3.66 -5.62 -4.62
N SER A 25 2.72 -4.87 -4.05
CA SER A 25 2.08 -5.22 -2.78
C SER A 25 1.32 -6.55 -2.87
N MET A 26 0.67 -6.83 -4.00
CA MET A 26 0.01 -8.12 -4.23
C MET A 26 1.01 -9.27 -4.25
N GLY A 27 2.11 -9.13 -4.99
CA GLY A 27 3.19 -10.12 -5.01
C GLY A 27 3.79 -10.36 -3.61
N PHE A 28 3.99 -9.28 -2.85
CA PHE A 28 4.48 -9.36 -1.47
C PHE A 28 3.53 -10.13 -0.55
N LEU A 29 2.21 -9.90 -0.64
CA LEU A 29 1.21 -10.64 0.13
C LEU A 29 1.19 -12.13 -0.22
N ILE A 30 1.33 -12.48 -1.51
CA ILE A 30 1.39 -13.89 -1.94
C ILE A 30 2.62 -14.59 -1.35
N VAL A 31 3.80 -13.93 -1.40
CA VAL A 31 5.03 -14.46 -0.79
C VAL A 31 4.85 -14.64 0.72
N LEU A 32 4.25 -13.67 1.40
CA LEU A 32 3.95 -13.76 2.83
C LEU A 32 2.93 -14.85 3.17
N GLY A 33 2.03 -15.20 2.25
CA GLY A 33 1.10 -16.32 2.37
C GLY A 33 1.79 -17.65 2.64
N TYR A 34 3.01 -17.85 2.14
CA TYR A 34 3.79 -19.06 2.45
C TYR A 34 4.28 -19.10 3.90
N PHE A 35 4.40 -17.95 4.57
CA PHE A 35 4.84 -17.85 5.96
C PHE A 35 3.67 -17.84 6.96
N SER A 36 2.53 -17.26 6.58
CA SER A 36 1.32 -17.30 7.41
C SER A 36 0.05 -17.32 6.56
N PRO A 37 -0.92 -18.22 6.85
CA PRO A 37 -2.18 -18.32 6.11
C PRO A 37 -3.00 -17.02 6.09
N ILE A 38 -2.83 -16.16 7.10
CA ILE A 38 -3.57 -14.89 7.22
C ILE A 38 -3.34 -13.99 6.01
N TRP A 39 -2.17 -14.05 5.37
CA TRP A 39 -1.84 -13.20 4.22
C TRP A 39 -2.55 -13.64 2.94
N TRP A 40 -2.92 -14.91 2.81
CA TRP A 40 -3.78 -15.37 1.71
C TRP A 40 -5.17 -14.73 1.77
N VAL A 41 -5.71 -14.53 2.98
CA VAL A 41 -6.98 -13.83 3.18
C VAL A 41 -6.88 -12.38 2.71
N PHE A 42 -5.78 -11.69 3.07
CA PHE A 42 -5.54 -10.32 2.61
C PHE A 42 -5.26 -10.23 1.10
N ALA A 43 -4.56 -11.20 0.51
CA ALA A 43 -4.35 -11.29 -0.93
C ALA A 43 -5.69 -11.50 -1.67
N PHE A 44 -6.54 -12.39 -1.16
CA PHE A 44 -7.89 -12.62 -1.67
C PHE A 44 -8.74 -11.35 -1.64
N PHE A 45 -8.78 -10.64 -0.51
CA PHE A 45 -9.45 -9.34 -0.44
C PHE A 45 -8.84 -8.31 -1.40
N GLY A 46 -7.52 -8.29 -1.53
CA GLY A 46 -6.83 -7.42 -2.48
C GLY A 46 -7.27 -7.64 -3.92
N LEU A 47 -7.51 -8.89 -4.33
CA LEU A 47 -8.04 -9.25 -5.64
C LEU A 47 -9.52 -8.87 -5.77
N MET A 48 -10.32 -9.11 -4.74
CA MET A 48 -11.77 -8.88 -4.74
C MET A 48 -12.14 -7.39 -4.83
N PHE A 49 -11.43 -6.52 -4.09
CA PHE A 49 -11.65 -5.07 -4.11
C PHE A 49 -11.01 -4.36 -5.32
N GLY A 50 -10.23 -5.09 -6.13
CA GLY A 50 -9.57 -4.56 -7.31
C GLY A 50 -8.34 -3.68 -7.00
N ILE A 51 -7.42 -3.66 -7.96
CA ILE A 51 -6.17 -2.86 -7.93
C ILE A 51 -6.38 -1.50 -8.64
N LYS A 52 -7.56 -1.28 -9.22
CA LYS A 52 -7.86 -0.12 -10.07
C LYS A 52 -8.56 0.96 -9.25
N HIS A 53 -7.79 1.96 -8.81
CA HIS A 53 -8.37 3.16 -8.20
C HIS A 53 -8.59 4.24 -9.26
N PRO A 54 -9.77 4.91 -9.25
CA PRO A 54 -10.02 6.05 -10.10
C PRO A 54 -9.05 7.20 -9.77
N PRO A 55 -8.61 7.98 -10.76
CA PRO A 55 -7.74 9.13 -10.54
C PRO A 55 -8.41 10.13 -9.60
N THR A 56 -7.63 10.76 -8.73
CA THR A 56 -8.19 11.76 -7.80
C THR A 56 -8.61 13.02 -8.56
N LEU A 57 -9.72 13.64 -8.14
CA LEU A 57 -10.32 14.84 -8.76
C LEU A 57 -9.37 16.07 -8.80
N ASN A 58 -8.22 16.04 -8.13
CA ASN A 58 -7.28 17.15 -8.00
C ASN A 58 -5.80 16.73 -8.12
N ASP A 59 -5.46 15.96 -9.16
CA ASP A 59 -4.08 15.54 -9.46
C ASP A 59 -3.11 16.71 -9.75
N SER A 60 -3.59 17.94 -9.92
CA SER A 60 -2.77 19.13 -10.20
C SER A 60 -2.04 19.69 -8.97
N LYS A 61 -2.49 19.40 -7.74
CA LYS A 61 -1.85 19.94 -6.52
C LYS A 61 -0.59 19.14 -6.19
N LYS A 62 0.60 19.73 -6.33
CA LYS A 62 1.85 19.09 -5.88
C LYS A 62 1.84 19.03 -4.35
N LEU A 63 2.28 17.91 -3.78
CA LEU A 63 2.50 17.81 -2.34
C LEU A 63 3.57 18.82 -1.92
N ASN A 64 3.32 19.52 -0.82
CA ASN A 64 4.31 20.34 -0.14
C ASN A 64 5.41 19.44 0.46
N SER A 65 6.61 19.99 0.64
CA SER A 65 7.76 19.26 1.20
C SER A 65 7.46 18.62 2.57
N SER A 66 6.65 19.27 3.39
CA SER A 66 6.21 18.74 4.70
C SER A 66 5.29 17.53 4.59
N GLU A 67 4.38 17.52 3.61
CA GLU A 67 3.46 16.39 3.37
C GLU A 67 4.23 15.18 2.84
N ARG A 68 5.24 15.42 1.99
CA ARG A 68 6.18 14.38 1.54
C ARG A 68 6.96 13.78 2.71
N LEU A 69 7.45 14.59 3.64
CA LEU A 69 8.16 14.12 4.83
C LEU A 69 7.26 13.23 5.71
N LEU A 70 6.02 13.65 5.95
CA LEU A 70 5.06 12.85 6.71
C LEU A 70 4.76 11.49 6.04
N GLY A 71 4.62 11.48 4.71
CA GLY A 71 4.45 10.23 3.97
C GLY A 71 5.64 9.28 4.10
N ILE A 72 6.87 9.80 4.11
CA ILE A 72 8.09 9.00 4.33
C ILE A 72 8.13 8.46 5.76
N ILE A 73 7.83 9.29 6.76
CA ILE A 73 7.79 8.87 8.17
C ILE A 73 6.77 7.76 8.39
N ALA A 74 5.57 7.89 7.81
CA ALA A 74 4.55 6.85 7.89
C ALA A 74 5.02 5.53 7.28
N LEU A 75 5.79 5.58 6.18
CA LEU A 75 6.35 4.40 5.52
C LEU A 75 7.44 3.74 6.38
N ILE A 76 8.28 4.53 7.04
CA ILE A 76 9.29 4.03 8.01
C ILE A 76 8.60 3.33 9.19
N ILE A 77 7.58 3.96 9.78
CA ILE A 77 6.82 3.37 10.89
C ILE A 77 6.17 2.07 10.45
N PHE A 78 5.58 2.03 9.25
CA PHE A 78 5.01 0.82 8.68
C PHE A 78 6.06 -0.29 8.60
N VAL A 79 7.24 -0.04 8.03
CA VAL A 79 8.30 -1.06 7.91
C VAL A 79 8.77 -1.57 9.28
N ILE A 80 8.91 -0.69 10.27
CA ILE A 80 9.38 -1.07 11.61
C ILE A 80 8.30 -1.86 12.38
N SER A 81 7.02 -1.51 12.21
CA SER A 81 5.89 -2.16 12.89
C SER A 81 5.36 -3.38 12.15
N PHE A 82 5.77 -3.59 10.90
CA PHE A 82 5.27 -4.69 10.09
C PHE A 82 5.72 -6.02 10.68
N THR A 83 4.76 -6.80 11.18
CA THR A 83 4.99 -8.11 11.77
C THR A 83 4.58 -9.19 10.76
N PRO A 84 5.54 -9.88 10.09
CA PRO A 84 5.23 -10.82 9.02
C PRO A 84 4.48 -12.07 9.47
N VAL A 85 4.59 -12.44 10.75
CA VAL A 85 3.86 -13.57 11.34
C VAL A 85 3.27 -13.09 12.65
N PRO A 86 2.10 -12.43 12.62
CA PRO A 86 1.53 -11.81 13.82
C PRO A 86 1.05 -12.85 14.86
N PHE A 87 0.73 -14.06 14.41
CA PHE A 87 0.29 -15.16 15.25
C PHE A 87 1.07 -16.43 14.87
N GLN A 88 1.68 -17.07 15.87
CA GLN A 88 2.23 -18.42 15.79
C GLN A 88 1.32 -19.38 16.55
#